data_AF-A0A9X1YK15-F1
#
_entry.id   AF-A0A9X1YK15-F1
#
_cell.length_a   1.000
_cell.length_b   1.000
_cell.length_c   1.000
_cell.angle_alpha   90.00
_cell.angle_beta   90.00
_cell.angle_gamma   90.00
#
_symmetry.space_group_name_H-M   'P 1'
#
loop_
_entity.id
_entity.type
_entity.pdbx_description
1 polymer ?
#
loop_
_entity_poly.entity_id
_entity_poly.type
_entity_poly.pdbx_seq_one_letter_code
_entity_poly.pdbx_strand_id
1 'polypeptide(L)'
;MIYKFKSKATGDLIMTQPVGERVLSLIGKPATPQGIIDVDQLAAAMSALEAAVAAESPAPAGSDDTAPKGDRVSLRQRVWPMVEMMKRALAEKQPITWGA
;
A
#
# COMPACT_ATOMS: atom_id res chain seq x y z
N MET A 1 -8.85 14.55 1.93
CA MET A 1 -8.05 14.14 3.11
C MET A 1 -6.83 13.38 2.62
N ILE A 2 -5.64 13.55 3.22
CA ILE A 2 -4.46 12.76 2.86
C ILE A 2 -4.18 11.73 3.96
N TYR A 3 -3.74 10.54 3.59
CA TYR A 3 -3.26 9.55 4.54
C TYR A 3 -1.76 9.74 4.72
N LYS A 4 -1.33 9.83 5.97
CA LYS A 4 0.08 9.86 6.34
C LYS A 4 0.38 8.64 7.20
N PHE A 5 1.04 7.66 6.60
CA PHE A 5 1.53 6.48 7.29
C PHE A 5 2.91 6.77 7.87
N LYS A 6 3.10 6.44 9.14
CA LYS A 6 4.32 6.66 9.91
C LYS A 6 4.82 5.32 10.45
N SER A 7 6.12 5.08 10.38
CA SER A 7 6.78 3.98 11.09
C SER A 7 8.16 4.44 11.54
N LYS A 8 8.68 3.87 12.62
CA LYS A 8 10.05 4.18 13.07
C LYS A 8 11.13 3.62 12.14
N ALA A 9 10.79 2.60 11.34
CA ALA A 9 11.70 1.93 10.42
C ALA A 9 11.86 2.65 9.07
N THR A 10 10.99 3.61 8.75
CA THR A 10 10.95 4.25 7.44
C THR A 10 10.61 5.73 7.55
N GLY A 11 10.79 6.46 6.44
CA GLY A 11 10.17 7.78 6.31
C GLY A 11 8.64 7.71 6.27
N ASP A 12 8.01 8.87 6.43
CA ASP A 12 6.56 9.02 6.31
C ASP A 12 6.10 8.73 4.87
N LEU A 13 5.12 7.84 4.71
CA LEU A 13 4.48 7.58 3.43
C LEU A 13 3.17 8.35 3.34
N ILE A 14 3.10 9.28 2.40
CA ILE A 14 1.89 10.09 2.15
C ILE A 14 1.16 9.51 0.93
N MET A 15 -0.12 9.24 1.11
CA MET A 15 -1.01 8.78 0.05
C MET A 15 -2.21 9.71 -0.09
N THR A 16 -2.70 9.85 -1.33
CA THR A 16 -3.96 10.55 -1.59
C THR A 16 -5.11 9.77 -0.98
N GLN A 17 -6.21 10.44 -0.63
CA GLN A 17 -7.41 9.80 -0.08
C GLN A 17 -7.82 8.51 -0.78
N PRO A 18 -8.06 8.50 -2.12
CA PRO A 18 -8.56 7.31 -2.80
C PRO A 18 -7.56 6.15 -2.76
N VAL A 19 -6.26 6.44 -2.72
CA VAL A 19 -5.22 5.40 -2.65
C VAL A 19 -5.12 4.84 -1.23
N GLY A 20 -5.14 5.70 -0.21
CA GLY A 20 -5.10 5.26 1.19
C GLY A 20 -6.33 4.43 1.56
N GLU A 21 -7.54 4.87 1.19
CA GLU A 21 -8.77 4.12 1.41
C GLU A 21 -8.76 2.77 0.69
N ARG A 22 -8.26 2.74 -0.56
CA ARG A 22 -8.10 1.49 -1.32
C ARG A 22 -7.14 0.54 -0.62
N VAL A 23 -5.96 1.02 -0.19
CA VAL A 23 -4.98 0.20 0.54
C VAL A 23 -5.58 -0.37 1.82
N LEU A 24 -6.24 0.46 2.63
CA LEU A 24 -6.90 0.04 3.87
C LEU A 24 -7.98 -1.02 3.59
N SER A 25 -8.81 -0.79 2.56
CA SER A 25 -9.83 -1.74 2.14
C SER A 25 -9.24 -3.08 1.69
N LEU A 26 -8.10 -3.08 0.99
CA LEU A 26 -7.44 -4.30 0.52
C LEU A 26 -6.84 -5.12 1.66
N ILE A 27 -6.33 -4.47 2.71
CA ILE A 27 -5.80 -5.15 3.90
C ILE A 27 -6.90 -5.51 4.93
N GLY A 28 -8.18 -5.26 4.61
CA GLY A 28 -9.30 -5.54 5.51
C GLY A 28 -9.40 -4.60 6.71
N LYS A 29 -8.79 -3.41 6.63
CA LYS A 29 -8.88 -2.37 7.67
C LYS A 29 -9.93 -1.33 7.27
N PRO A 30 -10.73 -0.82 8.23
CA PRO A 30 -11.65 0.27 7.93
C PRO A 30 -10.87 1.53 7.56
N ALA A 31 -11.41 2.30 6.62
CA ALA A 31 -10.85 3.59 6.18
C ALA A 31 -11.05 4.69 7.22
N THR A 32 -10.50 4.50 8.42
CA THR A 32 -10.62 5.44 9.54
C THR A 32 -9.58 6.57 9.43
N PRO A 33 -9.86 7.76 10.01
CA PRO A 33 -8.91 8.87 10.05
C PRO A 33 -7.60 8.52 10.76
N GLN A 34 -7.64 7.58 11.70
CA GLN A 34 -6.50 7.07 12.46
C GLN A 34 -6.57 5.56 12.63
N GLY A 35 -5.41 4.91 12.77
CA GLY A 35 -5.30 3.49 13.03
C GLY A 35 -3.87 2.98 13.09
N ILE A 36 -3.74 1.68 13.31
CA ILE A 36 -2.47 0.97 13.46
C ILE A 36 -2.50 -0.38 12.72
N ILE A 37 -1.36 -0.71 12.12
CA ILE A 37 -0.98 -2.04 11.65
C ILE A 37 0.14 -2.51 12.58
N ASP A 38 -0.20 -3.46 13.46
CA ASP A 38 0.77 -4.07 14.36
C ASP A 38 1.73 -4.99 13.59
N VAL A 39 2.87 -5.30 14.21
CA VAL A 39 3.97 -6.05 13.56
C VAL A 39 3.53 -7.44 13.11
N ASP A 40 2.67 -8.09 13.89
CA ASP A 40 2.03 -9.38 13.59
C ASP A 40 1.09 -9.29 12.38
N GLN A 41 0.50 -8.13 12.14
CA GLN A 41 -0.42 -7.88 11.02
C GLN A 41 0.30 -7.51 9.72
N LEU A 42 1.57 -7.07 9.78
CA LEU A 42 2.31 -6.61 8.59
C LEU A 42 2.43 -7.69 7.52
N ALA A 43 2.77 -8.92 7.90
CA ALA A 43 2.93 -10.02 6.95
C ALA A 43 1.60 -10.37 6.24
N ALA A 44 0.49 -10.39 6.98
CA ALA A 44 -0.84 -10.64 6.44
C ALA A 44 -1.29 -9.49 5.53
N ALA A 45 -1.06 -8.24 5.94
CA ALA A 45 -1.39 -7.05 5.17
C ALA A 45 -0.61 -6.99 3.83
N MET A 46 0.68 -7.31 3.85
CA MET A 46 1.48 -7.42 2.63
C MET A 46 0.91 -8.48 1.67
N SER A 47 0.62 -9.68 2.18
CA SER A 47 0.07 -10.76 1.37
C SER A 47 -1.29 -10.39 0.75
N ALA A 48 -2.15 -9.68 1.49
CA ALA A 48 -3.43 -9.20 0.97
C ALA A 48 -3.26 -8.18 -0.16
N LEU A 49 -2.29 -7.26 -0.04
CA LEU A 49 -1.96 -6.31 -1.11
C LEU A 49 -1.40 -7.00 -2.35
N GLU A 50 -0.50 -7.97 -2.17
CA GLU A 50 0.06 -8.76 -3.27
C GLU A 50 -1.02 -9.57 -3.99
N ALA A 51 -1.92 -10.21 -3.24
CA ALA A 51 -3.06 -10.95 -3.79
C ALA A 51 -4.01 -10.02 -4.56
N ALA A 52 -4.29 -8.83 -4.05
CA ALA A 52 -5.12 -7.83 -4.74
C ALA A 52 -4.49 -7.35 -6.05
N VAL A 53 -3.17 -7.13 -6.06
CA VAL A 53 -2.41 -6.78 -7.26
C VAL A 53 -2.40 -7.92 -8.28
N ALA A 54 -2.31 -9.16 -7.82
CA ALA A 54 -2.40 -10.33 -8.69
C ALA A 54 -3.81 -10.48 -9.29
N ALA A 55 -4.86 -10.25 -8.49
CA ALA A 55 -6.26 -10.33 -8.91
C ALA A 55 -6.65 -9.23 -9.92
N GLU A 56 -6.03 -8.04 -9.86
CA GLU A 56 -6.24 -6.98 -10.86
C GLU A 56 -5.40 -7.14 -12.14
N SER A 57 -4.56 -8.19 -12.26
CA SER A 57 -3.71 -8.39 -13.43
C SER A 57 -4.39 -9.24 -14.51
N PRO A 58 -4.59 -8.71 -15.73
CA PRO A 58 -4.46 -9.52 -16.94
C PRO A 58 -2.97 -9.55 -17.35
N ALA A 59 -2.33 -10.72 -17.20
CA ALA A 59 -1.04 -11.12 -17.82
C ALA A 59 0.23 -10.29 -17.48
N PRO A 60 1.45 -10.81 -17.76
CA PRO A 60 2.69 -10.35 -17.13
C PRO A 60 3.24 -9.09 -17.80
N ALA A 61 4.09 -8.38 -17.05
CA ALA A 61 4.90 -7.29 -17.56
C ALA A 61 5.82 -7.77 -18.70
N GLY A 62 5.40 -7.54 -19.94
CA GLY A 62 6.27 -7.38 -21.08
C GLY A 62 6.26 -5.91 -21.45
N SER A 63 7.44 -5.31 -21.53
CA SER A 63 7.64 -3.98 -22.11
C SER A 63 6.85 -3.84 -23.41
N ASP A 64 5.92 -2.90 -23.50
CA ASP A 64 5.75 -2.21 -24.77
C ASP A 64 5.16 -0.81 -24.62
N ASP A 65 5.82 0.08 -25.33
CA ASP A 65 5.51 1.46 -25.53
C ASP A 65 4.59 1.54 -26.75
N THR A 66 3.26 1.58 -26.57
CA THR A 66 2.29 2.02 -27.62
C THR A 66 0.83 1.89 -27.17
N ALA A 67 0.30 2.89 -26.47
CA ALA A 67 -1.12 3.26 -26.43
C ALA A 67 -1.24 4.62 -25.70
N PRO A 68 -2.23 5.49 -26.01
CA PRO A 68 -2.25 6.86 -25.50
C PRO A 68 -2.35 6.84 -23.97
N LYS A 69 -1.23 7.16 -23.31
CA LYS A 69 -1.00 7.12 -21.85
C LYS A 69 -1.71 8.27 -21.15
N GLY A 70 -3.04 8.21 -21.07
CA GLY A 70 -3.85 9.06 -20.21
C GLY A 70 -4.11 8.40 -18.85
N ASP A 71 -3.38 8.83 -17.81
CA ASP A 71 -3.83 8.87 -16.40
C ASP A 71 -4.16 7.60 -15.61
N ARG A 72 -3.78 6.40 -16.04
CA ARG A 72 -4.02 5.19 -15.23
C ARG A 72 -2.74 4.58 -14.66
N VAL A 73 -2.17 5.23 -13.64
CA VAL A 73 -1.21 4.56 -12.74
C VAL A 73 -1.87 3.28 -12.22
N SER A 74 -1.24 2.13 -12.47
CA SER A 74 -1.78 0.81 -12.07
C SER A 74 -1.85 0.66 -10.54
N LEU A 75 -2.75 -0.18 -10.01
CA LEU A 75 -2.80 -0.46 -8.57
C LEU A 75 -1.44 -0.93 -8.06
N ARG A 76 -0.76 -1.80 -8.81
CA ARG A 76 0.62 -2.26 -8.51
C ARG A 76 1.57 -1.10 -8.24
N GLN A 77 1.60 -0.09 -9.11
CA GLN A 77 2.46 1.08 -8.94
C GLN A 77 2.04 1.96 -7.75
N ARG A 78 0.75 2.01 -7.40
CA ARG A 78 0.24 2.82 -6.29
C ARG A 78 0.50 2.18 -4.92
N VAL A 79 0.41 0.85 -4.81
CA VAL A 79 0.57 0.13 -3.54
C VAL A 79 2.02 -0.26 -3.26
N TRP A 80 2.89 -0.22 -4.26
CA TRP A 80 4.31 -0.56 -4.11
C TRP A 80 5.02 0.18 -2.95
N PRO A 81 4.87 1.52 -2.77
CA PRO A 81 5.51 2.21 -1.65
C PRO A 81 5.04 1.71 -0.28
N MET A 82 3.76 1.29 -0.16
CA MET A 82 3.22 0.72 1.07
C MET A 82 3.83 -0.66 1.34
N VAL A 83 3.95 -1.50 0.32
CA VAL A 83 4.56 -2.83 0.46
C VAL A 83 6.02 -2.70 0.90
N GLU A 84 6.78 -1.76 0.31
CA GLU A 84 8.15 -1.49 0.74
C GLU A 84 8.24 -0.96 2.18
N MET A 85 7.29 -0.10 2.58
CA MET A 85 7.19 0.34 3.97
C MET A 85 6.94 -0.83 4.93
N MET A 86 5.98 -1.72 4.60
CA MET A 86 5.66 -2.90 5.40
C MET A 86 6.83 -3.87 5.52
N LYS A 87 7.59 -4.09 4.44
CA LYS A 87 8.80 -4.95 4.47
C LYS A 87 9.84 -4.44 5.47
N ARG A 88 10.14 -3.14 5.42
CA ARG A 88 11.12 -2.50 6.33
C ARG A 88 10.61 -2.47 7.76
N ALA A 89 9.34 -2.10 7.95
CA ALA A 89 8.66 -2.13 9.24
C ALA A 89 8.69 -3.53 9.87
N LEU A 90 8.48 -4.59 9.07
CA LEU A 90 8.55 -5.97 9.54
C LEU A 90 9.98 -6.38 9.91
N ALA A 91 10.97 -6.01 9.09
CA ALA A 91 12.39 -6.30 9.35
C ALA A 91 12.88 -5.68 10.67
N GLU A 92 12.45 -4.47 10.99
CA GLU A 92 12.79 -3.76 12.23
C GLU A 92 11.77 -3.95 13.37
N LYS A 93 10.73 -4.77 13.14
CA LYS A 93 9.63 -5.02 14.07
C LYS A 93 8.98 -3.73 14.60
N GLN A 94 8.75 -2.77 13.70
CA GLN A 94 8.09 -1.52 14.01
C GLN A 94 6.65 -1.52 13.46
N PRO A 95 5.66 -1.07 14.24
CA PRO A 95 4.30 -0.92 13.72
C PRO A 95 4.22 0.21 12.69
N ILE A 96 3.13 0.22 11.93
CA ILE A 96 2.75 1.33 11.03
C ILE A 96 1.51 1.98 11.59
N THR A 97 1.54 3.29 11.77
CA THR A 97 0.40 4.09 12.26
C THR A 97 -0.02 5.11 11.22
N TRP A 98 -1.29 5.49 11.23
CA TRP A 98 -1.80 6.65 10.50
C TRP A 98 -2.80 7.40 11.37
N GLY A 99 -3.03 8.66 11.06
CA GLY A 99 -3.71 9.59 11.95
C GLY A 99 -2.81 10.78 12.27
N ALA A 100 -3.44 11.94 12.44
CA ALA A 100 -2.75 13.20 12.75
C ALA A 100 -1.88 13.03 14.00
#